data_AF-A0A8H7N8H4-F1
#
_entry.id   AF-A0A8H7N8H4-F1
#
_cell.length_a   1.000
_cell.length_b   1.000
_cell.length_c   1.000
_cell.angle_alpha   90.00
_cell.angle_beta   90.00
_cell.angle_gamma   90.00
#
_symmetry.space_group_name_H-M   'P 1'
#
loop_
_entity.id
_entity.type
_entity.pdbx_description
1 polymer ?
#
loop_
_entity_poly.entity_id
_entity_poly.type
_entity_poly.pdbx_seq_one_letter_code
_entity_poly.pdbx_strand_id
1 'polypeptide(L)'
;MNAWLLALQDKNPGLLAYRNSNLEHHDSPSLWLKVGSVALPSWLAKKTRGEIVHVHNEGSSHMVLSVADADLATRKGWAQRHAFSGRLGILPLTYVLIYAPRDEAEFEQWKAFVKATVSFTSAGSGIEADYDI
;
A
#
# COMPACT_ATOMS: atom_id res chain seq x y z
N MET A 1 -8.98 3.98 -9.14
CA MET A 1 -7.90 3.43 -8.27
C MET A 1 -6.67 2.99 -9.08
N ASN A 2 -6.73 1.90 -9.86
CA ASN A 2 -5.55 1.38 -10.59
C ASN A 2 -4.86 2.39 -11.53
N ALA A 3 -5.64 3.17 -12.31
CA ALA A 3 -5.07 4.23 -13.14
C ALA A 3 -4.30 5.29 -12.33
N TRP A 4 -4.77 5.61 -11.12
CA TRP A 4 -4.09 6.54 -10.23
C TRP A 4 -2.83 5.95 -9.60
N LEU A 5 -2.83 4.64 -9.26
CA LEU A 5 -1.61 3.95 -8.83
C LEU A 5 -0.53 3.92 -9.93
N LEU A 6 -0.94 3.68 -11.18
CA LEU A 6 -0.04 3.72 -12.33
C LEU A 6 0.53 5.13 -12.50
N ALA A 7 -0.30 6.17 -12.47
CA ALA A 7 0.16 7.56 -12.58
C ALA A 7 1.11 7.96 -11.43
N LEU A 8 0.82 7.53 -10.19
CA LEU A 8 1.72 7.71 -9.05
C LEU A 8 3.07 7.02 -9.28
N GLN A 9 3.08 5.81 -9.83
CA GLN A 9 4.32 5.13 -10.19
C GLN A 9 5.06 5.81 -11.33
N ASP A 10 4.38 6.26 -12.38
CA ASP A 10 4.98 6.93 -13.54
C ASP A 10 5.65 8.24 -13.14
N LYS A 11 5.10 8.93 -12.13
CA LYS A 11 5.73 10.10 -11.49
C LYS A 11 6.95 9.72 -10.63
N ASN A 12 6.97 8.50 -10.08
CA ASN A 12 7.99 8.01 -9.14
C ASN A 12 8.72 6.74 -9.61
N PRO A 13 9.26 6.68 -10.86
CA PRO A 13 9.78 5.44 -11.42
C PRO A 13 11.08 4.96 -10.77
N GLY A 14 11.75 5.83 -10.01
CA GLY A 14 12.93 5.51 -9.19
C GLY A 14 12.59 4.93 -7.81
N LEU A 15 11.34 5.05 -7.34
CA LEU A 15 10.92 4.61 -6.02
C LEU A 15 9.89 3.49 -6.08
N LEU A 16 8.96 3.57 -7.03
CA LEU A 16 7.79 2.71 -7.11
C LEU A 16 7.84 1.81 -8.35
N ALA A 17 7.16 0.69 -8.27
CA ALA A 17 6.88 -0.19 -9.40
C ALA A 17 5.40 -0.59 -9.40
N TYR A 18 4.81 -0.69 -10.60
CA TYR A 18 3.43 -1.11 -10.81
C TYR A 18 3.43 -2.46 -11.53
N ARG A 19 2.86 -3.48 -10.89
CA ARG A 19 2.80 -4.86 -11.42
C ARG A 19 1.73 -5.66 -10.70
N ASN A 20 1.54 -6.92 -11.06
CA ASN A 20 0.52 -7.76 -10.42
C ASN A 20 0.93 -8.20 -9.00
N SER A 21 -0.08 -8.42 -8.15
CA SER A 21 0.10 -8.84 -6.77
C SER A 21 0.73 -10.23 -6.67
N ASN A 22 1.58 -10.40 -5.66
CA ASN A 22 2.14 -11.69 -5.23
C ASN A 22 1.39 -12.25 -4.02
N LEU A 23 0.57 -11.43 -3.34
CA LEU A 23 -0.14 -11.82 -2.12
C LEU A 23 -1.49 -12.44 -2.43
N GLU A 24 -2.26 -11.88 -3.36
CA GLU A 24 -3.60 -12.36 -3.69
C GLU A 24 -3.92 -12.15 -5.18
N HIS A 25 -4.41 -13.21 -5.84
CA HIS A 25 -4.79 -13.26 -7.28
C HIS A 25 -3.78 -12.55 -8.20
N HIS A 26 -2.97 -13.31 -8.93
CA HIS A 26 -1.91 -12.81 -9.81
C HIS A 26 -2.32 -11.87 -10.96
N ASP A 27 -3.60 -11.48 -11.04
CA ASP A 27 -4.13 -10.48 -11.97
C ASP A 27 -4.47 -9.15 -11.29
N SER A 28 -4.46 -9.07 -9.95
CA SER A 28 -4.76 -7.85 -9.19
C SER A 28 -3.61 -6.84 -9.33
N PRO A 29 -3.83 -5.65 -9.91
CA PRO A 29 -2.78 -4.66 -10.00
C PRO A 29 -2.38 -4.12 -8.62
N SER A 30 -1.09 -3.87 -8.46
CA SER A 30 -0.50 -3.54 -7.18
C SER A 30 0.67 -2.57 -7.32
N LEU A 31 0.87 -1.79 -6.26
CA LEU A 31 1.97 -0.86 -6.10
C LEU A 31 3.04 -1.47 -5.19
N TRP A 32 4.28 -1.31 -5.59
CA TRP A 32 5.45 -1.88 -4.94
C TRP A 32 6.50 -0.80 -4.70
N LEU A 33 7.33 -1.00 -3.68
CA LEU A 33 8.64 -0.38 -3.65
C LEU A 33 9.57 -1.05 -4.67
N LYS A 34 10.33 -0.24 -5.41
CA LYS A 34 11.23 -0.71 -6.46
C LYS A 34 12.51 -1.28 -5.88
N VAL A 35 12.54 -2.61 -5.76
CA VAL A 35 13.74 -3.36 -5.35
C VAL A 35 14.93 -3.00 -6.24
N GLY A 36 16.09 -2.75 -5.62
CA GLY A 36 17.31 -2.34 -6.31
C GLY A 36 17.49 -0.82 -6.40
N SER A 37 16.39 -0.05 -6.42
CA SER A 37 16.44 1.40 -6.24
C SER A 37 16.31 1.81 -4.78
N VAL A 38 15.57 1.03 -3.98
CA VAL A 38 15.48 1.19 -2.54
C VAL A 38 15.82 -0.09 -1.79
N ALA A 39 16.51 0.06 -0.64
CA ALA A 39 16.72 -1.04 0.29
C ALA A 39 15.42 -1.32 1.05
N LEU A 40 14.81 -2.47 0.80
CA LEU A 40 13.59 -2.85 1.51
C LEU A 40 13.88 -3.09 3.00
N PRO A 41 13.08 -2.53 3.91
CA PRO A 41 13.12 -2.94 5.31
C PRO A 41 12.93 -4.45 5.45
N SER A 42 13.67 -5.10 6.35
CA SER A 42 13.65 -6.57 6.49
C SER A 42 12.24 -7.14 6.74
N TRP A 43 11.42 -6.39 7.48
CA TRP A 43 10.04 -6.76 7.82
C TRP A 43 9.11 -6.71 6.61
N LEU A 44 9.40 -5.89 5.59
CA LEU A 44 8.63 -5.79 4.35
C LEU A 44 9.15 -6.82 3.34
N ALA A 45 10.46 -6.91 3.17
CA ALA A 45 11.12 -7.84 2.25
C ALA A 45 10.72 -9.30 2.51
N LYS A 46 10.68 -9.72 3.79
CA LYS A 46 10.36 -11.10 4.17
C LYS A 46 8.87 -11.46 4.04
N LYS A 47 7.98 -10.46 4.05
CA LYS A 47 6.54 -10.69 4.19
C LYS A 47 5.75 -10.38 2.93
N THR A 48 5.98 -9.23 2.31
CA THR A 48 5.29 -8.81 1.08
C THR A 48 6.22 -8.66 -0.11
N ARG A 49 7.53 -8.89 0.06
CA ARG A 49 8.56 -8.72 -0.97
C ARG A 49 8.62 -7.31 -1.59
N GLY A 50 8.07 -6.32 -0.89
CA GLY A 50 7.97 -4.94 -1.35
C GLY A 50 6.61 -4.54 -1.91
N GLU A 51 5.62 -5.44 -1.94
CA GLU A 51 4.24 -5.07 -2.25
C GLU A 51 3.67 -4.25 -1.09
N ILE A 52 3.11 -3.09 -1.41
CA ILE A 52 2.64 -2.12 -0.40
C ILE A 52 1.16 -1.77 -0.55
N VAL A 53 0.61 -1.86 -1.76
CA VAL A 53 -0.83 -1.68 -2.03
C VAL A 53 -1.27 -2.66 -3.11
N HIS A 54 -2.43 -3.28 -2.96
CA HIS A 54 -3.13 -3.91 -4.08
C HIS A 54 -4.64 -3.66 -4.00
N VAL A 55 -5.31 -3.62 -5.15
CA VAL A 55 -6.73 -3.28 -5.26
C VAL A 55 -7.49 -4.51 -5.75
N HIS A 56 -8.55 -4.89 -5.03
CA HIS A 56 -9.43 -5.96 -5.45
C HIS A 56 -10.43 -5.49 -6.51
N ASN A 57 -11.06 -6.43 -7.21
CA ASN A 57 -12.03 -6.13 -8.25
C ASN A 57 -13.26 -5.36 -7.72
N GLU A 58 -13.69 -5.63 -6.49
CA GLU A 58 -14.78 -4.91 -5.81
C GLU A 58 -14.36 -3.55 -5.24
N GLY A 59 -13.09 -3.15 -5.43
CA GLY A 59 -12.58 -1.82 -5.09
C GLY A 59 -12.04 -1.67 -3.67
N SER A 60 -12.14 -2.69 -2.82
CA SER A 60 -11.40 -2.71 -1.57
C SER A 60 -9.90 -2.82 -1.84
N SER A 61 -9.06 -2.48 -0.88
CA SER A 61 -7.61 -2.52 -1.10
C SER A 61 -6.86 -3.01 0.12
N HIS A 62 -5.82 -3.80 -0.08
CA HIS A 62 -4.87 -4.07 0.97
C HIS A 62 -3.73 -3.04 0.94
N MET A 63 -3.32 -2.59 2.13
CA MET A 63 -2.26 -1.59 2.29
C MET A 63 -1.37 -1.88 3.50
N VAL A 64 -0.10 -1.47 3.42
CA VAL A 64 0.87 -1.51 4.53
C VAL A 64 1.00 -0.12 5.16
N LEU A 65 0.11 0.20 6.10
CA LEU A 65 0.14 1.48 6.81
C LEU A 65 1.19 1.51 7.93
N SER A 66 1.43 2.68 8.52
CA SER A 66 2.08 2.76 9.82
C SER A 66 1.16 2.21 10.93
N VAL A 67 1.69 1.89 12.11
CA VAL A 67 0.85 1.43 13.24
C VAL A 67 -0.15 2.49 13.66
N ALA A 68 0.26 3.76 13.65
CA ALA A 68 -0.60 4.89 14.02
C ALA A 68 -1.72 5.10 12.99
N ASP A 69 -1.39 5.06 11.70
CA ASP A 69 -2.40 5.24 10.63
C ASP A 69 -3.37 4.07 10.58
N ALA A 70 -2.89 2.84 10.76
CA ALA A 70 -3.73 1.65 10.79
C ALA A 70 -4.73 1.69 11.97
N ASP A 71 -4.29 2.08 13.17
CA ASP A 71 -5.17 2.24 14.34
C ASP A 71 -6.21 3.34 14.09
N LEU A 72 -5.78 4.50 13.61
CA LEU A 72 -6.68 5.63 13.34
C LEU A 72 -7.71 5.29 12.26
N ALA A 73 -7.29 4.67 11.15
CA ALA A 73 -8.18 4.25 10.07
C ALA A 73 -9.20 3.22 10.56
N THR A 74 -8.77 2.25 11.38
CA THR A 74 -9.66 1.22 11.95
C THR A 74 -10.70 1.85 12.88
N ARG A 75 -10.27 2.73 13.80
CA ARG A 75 -11.19 3.42 14.74
C ARG A 75 -12.20 4.30 14.04
N LYS A 76 -11.82 4.88 12.89
CA LYS A 76 -12.70 5.70 12.06
C LYS A 76 -13.56 4.88 11.09
N GLY A 77 -13.46 3.55 11.09
CA GLY A 77 -14.27 2.67 10.25
C GLY A 77 -13.81 2.56 8.80
N TRP A 78 -12.60 3.03 8.46
CA TRP A 78 -12.04 2.94 7.11
C TRP A 78 -11.34 1.62 6.83
N ALA A 79 -10.83 0.98 7.89
CA ALA A 79 -9.94 -0.16 7.77
C ALA A 79 -10.37 -1.33 8.65
N GLN A 80 -10.02 -2.53 8.20
CA GLN A 80 -10.10 -3.76 8.98
C GLN A 80 -8.74 -4.44 8.97
N ARG A 81 -8.24 -4.82 10.15
CA ARG A 81 -7.01 -5.60 10.24
C ARG A 81 -7.22 -6.96 9.58
N HIS A 82 -6.30 -7.34 8.68
CA HIS A 82 -6.34 -8.65 8.05
C HIS A 82 -6.05 -9.77 9.08
N ALA A 83 -6.70 -10.92 8.95
CA ALA A 83 -6.67 -11.99 9.97
C ALA A 83 -5.27 -12.57 10.22
N PHE A 84 -4.39 -12.51 9.21
CA PHE A 84 -3.01 -12.97 9.32
C PHE A 84 -1.99 -11.86 9.61
N SER A 85 -2.43 -10.60 9.80
CA SER A 85 -1.52 -9.49 10.12
C SER A 85 -0.78 -9.71 11.42
N GLY A 86 0.55 -9.74 11.35
CA GLY A 86 1.42 -10.04 12.51
C GLY A 86 1.37 -11.50 12.99
N ARG A 87 0.64 -12.39 12.30
CA ARG A 87 0.51 -13.80 12.68
C ARG A 87 1.39 -14.68 11.80
N LEU A 88 2.01 -15.71 12.40
CA LEU A 88 2.79 -16.75 11.71
C LEU A 88 3.95 -16.23 10.83
N GLY A 89 4.33 -14.96 10.98
CA GLY A 89 5.34 -14.33 10.12
C GLY A 89 4.89 -14.07 8.68
N ILE A 90 3.60 -14.26 8.34
CA ILE A 90 3.09 -14.21 6.96
C ILE A 90 2.94 -12.76 6.48
N LEU A 91 2.27 -11.91 7.27
CA LEU A 91 1.98 -10.52 6.89
C LEU A 91 2.55 -9.50 7.88
N PRO A 92 2.87 -8.27 7.43
CA PRO A 92 3.19 -7.16 8.32
C PRO A 92 2.09 -6.97 9.37
N LEU A 93 2.45 -6.45 10.55
CA LEU A 93 1.48 -6.16 11.61
C LEU A 93 0.40 -5.18 11.13
N THR A 94 0.81 -4.24 10.28
CA THR A 94 0.02 -3.12 9.78
C THR A 94 -0.57 -3.36 8.39
N TYR A 95 -0.61 -4.61 7.95
CA TYR A 95 -1.32 -4.99 6.75
C TYR A 95 -2.83 -4.95 7.03
N VAL A 96 -3.54 -4.04 6.37
CA VAL A 96 -4.98 -3.81 6.59
C VAL A 96 -5.74 -3.91 5.29
N LEU A 97 -7.02 -4.25 5.38
CA LEU A 97 -8.00 -3.98 4.34
C LEU A 97 -8.51 -2.55 4.51
N ILE A 98 -8.56 -1.78 3.43
CA ILE A 98 -9.25 -0.51 3.31
C ILE A 98 -10.54 -0.75 2.52
N TYR A 99 -11.66 -0.28 3.05
CA TYR A 99 -12.96 -0.43 2.38
C TYR A 99 -13.01 0.36 1.07
N ALA A 100 -13.77 -0.15 0.10
CA ALA A 100 -13.93 0.48 -1.21
C ALA A 100 -14.54 1.89 -1.06
N PRO A 101 -13.97 2.92 -1.71
CA PRO A 101 -14.56 4.25 -1.70
C PRO A 101 -15.90 4.26 -2.42
N ARG A 102 -16.89 4.95 -1.84
CA ARG A 102 -18.26 5.03 -2.36
C ARG A 102 -18.52 6.25 -3.23
N ASP A 103 -17.72 7.28 -3.06
CA ASP A 103 -17.80 8.56 -3.77
C ASP A 103 -16.41 9.20 -3.93
N GLU A 104 -16.35 10.38 -4.56
CA GLU A 104 -15.10 11.08 -4.83
C GLU A 104 -14.39 11.54 -3.54
N ALA A 105 -15.13 11.93 -2.50
CA ALA A 105 -14.53 12.36 -1.23
C ALA A 105 -13.86 11.18 -0.53
N GLU A 106 -14.47 10.01 -0.57
CA GLU A 106 -13.84 8.78 -0.08
C GLU A 106 -12.68 8.34 -0.96
N PHE A 107 -12.76 8.58 -2.26
CA PHE A 107 -11.65 8.28 -3.16
C PHE A 107 -10.43 9.17 -2.87
N GLU A 108 -10.63 10.45 -2.54
CA GLU A 108 -9.56 11.32 -2.03
C GLU A 108 -8.96 10.80 -0.71
N GLN A 109 -9.80 10.31 0.20
CA GLN A 109 -9.33 9.68 1.44
C GLN A 109 -8.54 8.40 1.16
N TRP A 110 -8.96 7.59 0.18
CA TRP A 110 -8.22 6.41 -0.27
C TRP A 110 -6.85 6.80 -0.85
N LYS A 111 -6.77 7.86 -1.66
CA LYS A 111 -5.49 8.40 -2.17
C LYS A 111 -4.58 8.80 -1.00
N ALA A 112 -5.13 9.44 0.04
CA ALA A 112 -4.36 9.80 1.23
C ALA A 112 -3.79 8.57 1.96
N PHE A 113 -4.53 7.45 2.05
CA PHE A 113 -3.99 6.20 2.60
C PHE A 113 -2.85 5.61 1.76
N VAL A 114 -2.94 5.70 0.43
CA VAL A 114 -1.83 5.27 -0.45
C VAL A 114 -0.61 6.17 -0.25
N LYS A 115 -0.79 7.51 -0.17
CA LYS A 115 0.31 8.44 0.10
C LYS A 115 1.00 8.13 1.42
N ALA A 116 0.22 7.90 2.49
CA ALA A 116 0.74 7.50 3.81
C ALA A 116 1.48 6.15 3.75
N THR A 117 0.95 5.17 3.02
CA THR A 117 1.58 3.86 2.79
C THR A 117 2.95 4.02 2.13
N VAL A 118 3.03 4.81 1.05
CA VAL A 118 4.30 5.09 0.37
C VAL A 118 5.28 5.76 1.32
N SER A 119 4.87 6.86 1.97
CA SER A 119 5.71 7.61 2.91
C SER A 119 6.28 6.73 4.02
N PHE A 120 5.44 5.88 4.64
CA PHE A 120 5.88 4.99 5.71
C PHE A 120 6.85 3.92 5.20
N THR A 121 6.51 3.26 4.10
CA THR A 121 7.30 2.13 3.60
C THR A 121 8.62 2.57 2.97
N SER A 122 8.70 3.79 2.42
CA SER A 122 9.90 4.36 1.82
C SER A 122 10.73 5.25 2.77
N ALA A 123 10.31 5.48 4.02
CA ALA A 123 10.94 6.46 4.92
C ALA A 123 12.47 6.30 5.07
N GLY A 124 12.98 5.07 5.01
CA GLY A 124 14.42 4.78 5.11
C GLY A 124 15.21 4.89 3.80
N SER A 125 14.56 5.23 2.68
CA SER A 125 15.19 5.23 1.35
C SER A 125 15.97 6.49 1.01
N GLY A 126 15.70 7.60 1.71
CA GLY A 126 16.24 8.92 1.34
C GLY A 126 15.62 9.51 0.05
N ILE A 127 14.56 8.88 -0.49
CA ILE A 127 13.82 9.36 -1.66
C ILE A 127 12.44 9.82 -1.20
N GLU A 128 12.12 11.08 -1.44
CA GLU A 128 10.76 11.61 -1.28
C GLU A 128 9.93 11.32 -2.53
N ALA A 129 8.68 10.91 -2.33
CA ALA A 129 7.75 10.67 -3.42
C ALA A 129 7.07 11.97 -3.86
N ASP A 130 6.92 12.14 -5.18
CA ASP A 130 6.13 13.20 -5.78
C ASP A 130 4.65 12.78 -5.85
N TYR A 131 3.78 13.60 -5.25
CA TYR A 131 2.35 13.36 -5.14
C TYR A 131 1.49 14.33 -5.96
N ASP A 132 2.10 15.15 -6.83
CA ASP A 132 1.43 16.09 -7.73
C ASP A 132 1.03 15.38 -9.04
N ILE A 133 -0.16 14.76 -9.00
CA ILE A 133 -0.72 13.85 -10.01
C ILE A 133 -2.17 14.22 -10.29
#